data_AF-Q0V2Y8-F1
#
_entry.id   AF-Q0V2Y8-F1
#
_cell.length_a   1.000
_cell.length_b   1.000
_cell.length_c   1.000
_cell.angle_alpha   90.00
_cell.angle_beta   90.00
_cell.angle_gamma   90.00
#
_symmetry.space_group_name_H-M   'P 1'
#
loop_
_entity.id
_entity.type
_entity.pdbx_description
1 polymer ?
#
loop_
_entity_poly.entity_id
_entity_poly.type
_entity_poly.pdbx_seq_one_letter_code
_entity_poly.pdbx_strand_id
1 'polypeptide(L)'
;MFVTANQPKDIKHLFSAHYDTVNAGPKLEKASYEKICRELNHDVTKVTFFTDNVKEAEAATQADVYTIVVDRPGNAPLSDESKATFHVIHELTDLP
;
A
#
# COMPACT_ATOMS: atom_id res chain seq x y z
N MET A 1 -26.90 -19.98 -18.53
CA MET A 1 -26.31 -18.80 -17.88
C MET A 1 -24.83 -18.83 -18.18
N PHE A 2 -24.38 -18.07 -19.19
CA PHE A 2 -22.96 -18.01 -19.56
C PHE A 2 -22.27 -17.06 -18.60
N VAL A 3 -21.39 -17.60 -17.75
CA VAL A 3 -20.45 -16.80 -16.99
C VAL A 3 -19.42 -16.31 -18.01
N THR A 4 -19.42 -15.03 -18.33
CA THR A 4 -18.34 -14.42 -19.12
C THR A 4 -17.06 -14.58 -18.33
N ALA A 5 -16.21 -15.52 -18.74
CA ALA A 5 -14.87 -15.66 -18.19
C ALA A 5 -14.11 -14.36 -18.49
N ASN A 6 -13.87 -13.57 -17.45
CA ASN A 6 -13.04 -12.38 -17.54
C ASN A 6 -11.64 -12.84 -17.95
N GLN A 7 -11.22 -12.55 -19.18
CA GLN A 7 -9.90 -12.93 -19.67
C GLN A 7 -8.85 -12.15 -18.86
N PRO A 8 -7.81 -12.81 -18.33
CA PRO A 8 -6.77 -12.11 -17.58
C PRO A 8 -6.03 -11.14 -18.50
N LYS A 9 -6.10 -9.84 -18.15
CA LYS A 9 -5.34 -8.79 -18.82
C LYS A 9 -3.93 -8.73 -18.23
N ASP A 10 -2.90 -8.82 -19.08
CA ASP A 10 -1.52 -8.61 -18.61
C ASP A 10 -1.31 -7.13 -18.29
N ILE A 11 -1.00 -6.85 -17.03
CA ILE A 11 -0.77 -5.51 -16.49
C ILE A 11 0.66 -5.32 -15.98
N LYS A 12 1.58 -6.27 -16.22
CA LYS A 12 2.96 -6.20 -15.72
C LYS A 12 3.69 -4.92 -16.15
N HIS A 13 3.35 -4.40 -17.33
CA HIS A 13 3.89 -3.16 -17.89
C HIS A 13 3.56 -1.90 -17.07
N LEU A 14 2.60 -1.96 -16.14
CA LEU A 14 2.26 -0.85 -15.25
C LEU A 14 3.18 -0.77 -14.02
N PHE A 15 3.97 -1.81 -13.75
CA PHE A 15 4.81 -1.90 -12.55
C PHE A 15 6.29 -1.72 -12.91
N SER A 16 6.99 -0.89 -12.13
CA SER A 16 8.43 -0.66 -12.32
C SER A 16 9.31 -1.64 -11.54
N ALA A 17 8.81 -2.17 -10.42
CA ALA A 17 9.53 -3.08 -9.53
C ALA A 17 8.56 -3.92 -8.68
N HIS A 18 9.06 -4.97 -8.05
CA HIS A 18 8.31 -5.84 -7.13
C HIS A 18 9.10 -6.08 -5.84
N TYR A 19 8.42 -5.98 -4.71
CA TYR A 19 9.01 -6.14 -3.39
C TYR A 19 8.27 -7.19 -2.56
N ASP A 20 9.02 -8.03 -1.86
CA ASP A 20 8.52 -9.10 -0.99
C ASP A 20 9.34 -9.18 0.31
N THR A 21 9.01 -10.15 1.15
CA THR A 21 9.70 -10.34 2.44
C THR A 21 11.15 -10.78 2.32
N VAL A 22 11.58 -11.27 1.16
CA VAL A 22 12.96 -11.70 0.89
C VAL A 22 13.80 -10.50 0.47
N ASN A 23 13.29 -9.65 -0.42
CA ASN A 23 14.05 -8.53 -0.96
C ASN A 23 13.86 -7.22 -0.17
N ALA A 24 12.72 -6.97 0.46
CA ALA A 24 12.45 -5.76 1.25
C ALA A 24 12.47 -6.02 2.77
N GLY A 25 12.14 -7.24 3.19
CA GLY A 25 12.00 -7.61 4.61
C GLY A 25 10.54 -7.60 5.09
N PRO A 26 10.30 -7.80 6.40
CA PRO A 26 8.95 -7.91 6.93
C PRO A 26 8.16 -6.60 6.79
N LYS A 27 6.90 -6.68 6.34
CA LYS A 27 6.05 -5.50 6.12
C LYS A 27 5.70 -4.69 7.37
N LEU A 28 5.98 -5.21 8.56
CA LEU A 28 5.71 -4.52 9.82
C LEU A 28 6.93 -3.75 10.34
N GLU A 29 8.04 -3.77 9.58
CA GLU A 29 9.29 -3.14 9.98
C GLU A 29 9.56 -1.87 9.16
N LYS A 30 9.79 -0.76 9.85
CA LYS A 30 10.17 0.54 9.26
C LYS A 30 11.28 0.40 8.21
N ALA A 31 12.31 -0.38 8.52
CA ALA A 31 13.50 -0.54 7.68
C ALA A 31 13.18 -1.11 6.28
N SER A 32 12.08 -1.84 6.13
CA SER A 32 11.63 -2.35 4.83
C SER A 32 11.19 -1.22 3.89
N TYR A 33 10.50 -0.20 4.41
CA TYR A 33 10.04 0.94 3.63
C TYR A 33 11.18 1.89 3.26
N GLU A 34 12.12 2.13 4.18
CA GLU A 34 13.35 2.87 3.88
C GLU A 34 14.16 2.19 2.77
N LYS A 35 14.27 0.86 2.83
CA LYS A 35 14.96 0.06 1.81
C LYS A 35 14.27 0.17 0.45
N ILE A 36 12.94 0.01 0.40
CA ILE A 36 12.17 0.13 -0.85
C ILE A 36 12.38 1.50 -1.48
N CYS A 37 12.24 2.59 -0.72
CA CYS A 37 12.40 3.95 -1.25
C CYS A 37 13.82 4.19 -1.79
N ARG A 38 14.84 3.69 -1.06
CA ARG A 38 16.24 3.74 -1.52
C ARG A 38 16.45 2.99 -2.82
N GLU A 39 15.90 1.78 -2.96
CA GLU A 39 16.03 0.99 -4.20
C GLU A 39 15.26 1.59 -5.37
N LEU A 40 14.14 2.27 -5.11
CA LEU A 40 13.43 3.08 -6.10
C LEU A 40 14.16 4.38 -6.46
N ASN A 41 15.26 4.73 -5.79
CA ASN A 41 15.95 6.02 -5.91
C ASN A 41 15.00 7.22 -5.69
N HIS A 42 14.10 7.09 -4.72
CA HIS A 42 13.18 8.14 -4.31
C HIS A 42 13.36 8.49 -2.83
N ASP A 43 13.18 9.76 -2.52
CA ASP A 43 13.07 10.22 -1.14
C ASP A 43 11.78 9.67 -0.52
N VAL A 44 11.83 9.23 0.74
CA VAL A 44 10.69 8.64 1.45
C VAL A 44 9.46 9.56 1.44
N THR A 45 9.67 10.88 1.50
CA THR A 45 8.61 11.90 1.49
C THR A 45 7.94 12.08 0.12
N LYS A 46 8.51 11.49 -0.94
CA LYS A 46 7.97 11.51 -2.31
C LYS A 46 7.27 10.21 -2.69
N VAL A 47 7.20 9.25 -1.78
CA VAL A 47 6.55 7.96 -1.99
C VAL A 47 5.22 7.94 -1.22
N THR A 48 4.17 7.51 -1.90
CA THR A 48 2.87 7.21 -1.27
C THR A 48 2.68 5.71 -1.22
N PHE A 49 2.42 5.19 -0.01
CA PHE A 49 2.11 3.79 0.21
C PHE A 49 0.61 3.58 0.43
N PHE A 50 0.04 2.55 -0.20
CA PHE A 50 -1.36 2.17 -0.08
C PHE A 50 -1.45 0.78 0.53
N THR A 51 -2.20 0.65 1.64
CA THR A 51 -2.40 -0.65 2.31
C THR A 51 -3.77 -0.70 2.98
N ASP A 52 -4.33 -1.90 3.10
CA ASP A 52 -5.50 -2.18 3.93
C ASP A 52 -5.13 -2.50 5.39
N ASN A 53 -3.83 -2.70 5.68
CA ASN A 53 -3.36 -3.12 6.99
C ASN A 53 -2.77 -1.94 7.78
N VAL A 54 -3.45 -1.56 8.86
CA VAL A 54 -3.04 -0.45 9.74
C VAL A 54 -1.62 -0.63 10.28
N LYS A 55 -1.19 -1.85 10.60
CA LYS A 55 0.17 -2.08 11.14
C LYS A 55 1.25 -1.86 10.08
N GLU A 56 0.95 -2.17 8.81
CA GLU A 56 1.83 -1.81 7.69
C GLU A 56 1.86 -0.30 7.52
N ALA A 57 0.71 0.37 7.69
CA ALA A 57 0.63 1.82 7.58
C ALA A 57 1.43 2.55 8.66
N GLU A 58 1.40 2.07 9.88
CA GLU A 58 2.22 2.55 11.00
C GLU A 58 3.72 2.38 10.67
N ALA A 59 4.14 1.21 10.19
CA ALA A 59 5.53 0.94 9.86
C ALA A 59 6.05 1.84 8.72
N ALA A 60 5.25 2.05 7.67
CA ALA A 60 5.57 2.96 6.57
C ALA A 60 5.66 4.42 7.06
N THR A 61 4.71 4.84 7.90
CA THR A 61 4.69 6.20 8.46
C THR A 61 5.91 6.46 9.36
N GLN A 62 6.36 5.46 10.13
CA GLN A 62 7.60 5.56 10.90
C GLN A 62 8.83 5.76 10.00
N ALA A 63 8.77 5.34 8.73
CA ALA A 63 9.81 5.56 7.72
C ALA A 63 9.66 6.91 6.98
N ASP A 64 8.78 7.80 7.44
CA ASP A 64 8.42 9.06 6.79
C ASP A 64 7.79 8.91 5.39
N VAL A 65 7.29 7.70 5.08
CA VAL A 65 6.53 7.43 3.85
C VAL A 65 5.08 7.84 4.06
N TYR A 66 4.57 8.69 3.15
CA TYR A 66 3.17 9.10 3.21
C TYR A 66 2.27 7.90 2.96
N THR A 67 1.31 7.65 3.86
CA THR A 67 0.51 6.42 3.81
C THR A 67 -0.98 6.71 3.75
N ILE A 68 -1.65 5.99 2.85
CA ILE A 68 -3.10 6.01 2.67
C ILE A 68 -3.64 4.62 2.97
N VAL A 69 -4.67 4.55 3.81
CA VAL A 69 -5.37 3.29 4.10
C VAL A 69 -6.48 3.09 3.07
N VAL A 70 -6.55 1.89 2.49
CA VAL A 70 -7.56 1.54 1.50
C VAL A 70 -8.60 0.61 2.16
N ASP A 71 -9.78 1.13 2.45
CA ASP A 71 -10.88 0.39 3.09
C ASP A 71 -11.84 -0.18 2.04
N ARG A 72 -11.85 -1.51 1.87
CA ARG A 72 -12.68 -2.21 0.89
C ARG A 72 -13.64 -3.19 1.55
N PRO A 73 -14.77 -3.51 0.90
CA PRO A 73 -15.66 -4.56 1.39
C PRO A 73 -14.92 -5.87 1.65
N GLY A 74 -14.96 -6.33 2.91
CA GLY A 74 -14.28 -7.55 3.37
C GLY A 74 -12.99 -7.32 4.15
N ASN A 75 -12.48 -6.09 4.24
CA ASN A 75 -11.33 -5.76 5.09
C ASN A 75 -11.71 -5.83 6.58
N ALA A 76 -10.70 -5.97 7.43
CA ALA A 76 -10.89 -5.83 8.87
C ALA A 76 -11.39 -4.40 9.20
N PRO A 77 -12.36 -4.25 10.12
CA PRO A 77 -12.88 -2.94 10.46
C PRO A 77 -11.78 -2.06 11.04
N LEU A 78 -11.65 -0.85 10.49
CA LEU A 78 -10.75 0.16 11.02
C LEU A 78 -11.29 0.74 12.33
N SER A 79 -10.40 0.93 13.31
CA SER A 79 -10.72 1.63 14.55
C SER A 79 -10.94 3.13 14.29
N ASP A 80 -11.63 3.81 15.20
CA ASP A 80 -11.84 5.26 15.11
C ASP A 80 -10.50 6.03 15.15
N GLU A 81 -9.52 5.51 15.90
CA GLU A 81 -8.17 6.08 15.98
C GLU A 81 -7.43 5.98 14.65
N SER A 82 -7.51 4.83 13.97
CA SER A 82 -6.91 4.63 12.65
C SER A 82 -7.55 5.56 11.60
N LYS A 83 -8.88 5.71 11.64
CA LYS A 83 -9.61 6.63 10.74
C LYS A 83 -9.29 8.11 11.00
N ALA A 84 -8.95 8.47 12.24
CA ALA A 84 -8.52 9.81 12.58
C ALA A 84 -7.05 10.09 12.20
N THR A 85 -6.22 9.05 12.17
CA THR A 85 -4.77 9.15 11.93
C THR A 85 -4.43 9.11 10.44
N PHE A 86 -5.06 8.22 9.67
CA PHE A 86 -4.74 8.01 8.26
C PHE A 86 -5.79 8.60 7.34
N HIS A 87 -5.36 9.04 6.16
CA HIS A 87 -6.29 9.28 5.07
C HIS A 87 -6.85 7.94 4.58
N VAL A 88 -8.18 7.82 4.53
CA VAL A 88 -8.87 6.59 4.13
C VAL A 88 -9.59 6.82 2.82
N ILE A 89 -9.33 5.95 1.85
CA ILE A 89 -10.05 5.89 0.56
C ILE A 89 -10.69 4.52 0.39
N HIS A 90 -11.74 4.43 -0.44
CA HIS A 90 -12.38 3.16 -0.76
C HIS A 90 -11.99 2.69 -2.16
N GLU A 91 -11.76 3.64 -3.06
CA GLU A 91 -11.33 3.42 -4.44
C GLU A 91 -10.14 4.32 -4.80
N LEU A 92 -9.28 3.87 -5.74
CA LEU A 92 -8.13 4.68 -6.18
C LEU A 92 -8.56 5.98 -6.89
N THR A 93 -9.79 6.03 -7.38
CA THR A 93 -10.42 7.22 -7.98
C THR A 93 -10.88 8.25 -6.95
N ASP A 94 -10.79 7.95 -5.65
CA ASP A 94 -11.08 8.90 -4.57
C ASP A 94 -9.90 9.88 -4.35
N LEU A 95 -8.74 9.61 -4.95
CA LEU A 95 -7.60 10.52 -4.93
C LEU A 95 -7.91 11.79 -5.73
N PRO A 96 -7.51 12.98 -5.24
CA PRO A 96 -7.79 14.27 -5.87
C PRO A 96 -7.07 14.48 -7.22
#